data_AF-A0A255H991-F1
#
_entry.id   AF-A0A255H991-F1
#
_cell.length_a   1.000
_cell.length_b   1.000
_cell.length_c   1.000
_cell.angle_alpha   90.00
_cell.angle_beta   90.00
_cell.angle_gamma   90.00
#
_symmetry.space_group_name_H-M   'P 1'
#
loop_
_entity.id
_entity.type
_entity.pdbx_description
1 polymer ?
#
loop_
_entity_poly.entity_id
_entity_poly.type
_entity_poly.pdbx_seq_one_letter_code
_entity_poly.pdbx_strand_id
1 'polypeptide(L)'
;MLLGACPGCQTTPMWWTGLALLTDMPVSSLTEIEAAARKLLSRGVREVLVTLGERAECCVARTTAATTCPGAPVVAVDSTGAGDAFSGAFAHRYATDGDVASAIANRYAADSVTRHGTQSSFAAAAEFVG
;
A
#
# COMPACT_ATOMS: atom_id res chain seq x y z
N MET A 1 -9.57 -3.64 1.23
CA MET A 1 -8.62 -4.53 0.51
C MET A 1 -7.31 -3.78 0.35
N LEU A 2 -6.16 -4.38 0.67
CA LEU A 2 -4.83 -3.76 0.61
C LEU A 2 -4.10 -4.23 -0.66
N LEU A 3 -3.57 -3.31 -1.48
CA LEU A 3 -2.91 -3.62 -2.76
C LEU A 3 -1.55 -2.88 -2.89
N GLY A 4 -0.48 -3.61 -3.22
CA GLY A 4 0.95 -3.20 -3.22
C GLY A 4 1.46 -2.53 -4.50
N ALA A 5 2.51 -1.68 -4.50
CA ALA A 5 3.27 -1.32 -5.72
C ALA A 5 4.81 -1.11 -5.61
N CYS A 6 5.62 -1.27 -6.69
CA CYS A 6 7.11 -1.16 -6.70
C CYS A 6 7.80 -0.75 -8.06
N PRO A 7 8.64 0.29 -8.16
CA PRO A 7 9.41 0.57 -9.39
C PRO A 7 10.54 -0.43 -9.67
N GLY A 8 10.82 -0.76 -10.94
CA GLY A 8 12.17 -1.15 -11.42
C GLY A 8 12.44 -2.60 -11.82
N CYS A 9 11.50 -3.54 -11.69
CA CYS A 9 11.73 -4.95 -12.04
C CYS A 9 11.17 -5.29 -13.44
N GLN A 10 12.01 -5.84 -14.33
CA GLN A 10 11.66 -6.22 -15.72
C GLN A 10 10.77 -7.49 -15.82
N THR A 11 10.38 -8.08 -14.70
CA THR A 11 9.40 -9.19 -14.68
C THR A 11 8.05 -8.62 -14.30
N THR A 12 7.00 -8.93 -15.08
CA THR A 12 5.61 -8.51 -14.83
C THR A 12 5.25 -8.79 -13.39
N PRO A 13 5.15 -7.76 -12.55
CA PRO A 13 5.25 -8.07 -11.14
C PRO A 13 3.85 -8.20 -10.56
N MET A 14 3.65 -9.09 -9.59
CA MET A 14 2.31 -9.50 -9.12
C MET A 14 1.48 -8.42 -8.37
N TRP A 15 2.00 -7.19 -8.20
CA TRP A 15 1.51 -6.24 -7.20
C TRP A 15 0.45 -5.23 -7.69
N TRP A 16 0.59 -4.67 -8.89
CA TRP A 16 -0.45 -3.92 -9.63
C TRP A 16 -1.59 -4.79 -10.16
N THR A 17 -1.32 -6.10 -10.29
CA THR A 17 -2.25 -7.06 -10.86
C THR A 17 -3.44 -7.25 -9.93
N GLY A 18 -3.31 -7.15 -8.61
CA GLY A 18 -4.45 -7.40 -7.71
C GLY A 18 -5.66 -6.49 -7.97
N LEU A 19 -5.45 -5.17 -8.10
CA LEU A 19 -6.54 -4.25 -8.41
C LEU A 19 -7.06 -4.51 -9.83
N ALA A 20 -6.14 -4.46 -10.80
CA ALA A 20 -6.45 -4.62 -12.21
C ALA A 20 -7.15 -5.95 -12.53
N LEU A 21 -6.76 -7.06 -11.88
CA LEU A 21 -7.37 -8.39 -12.05
C LEU A 21 -8.78 -8.45 -11.46
N LEU A 22 -8.97 -7.92 -10.25
CA LEU A 22 -10.28 -7.95 -9.62
C LEU A 22 -11.28 -7.05 -10.32
N THR A 23 -10.79 -5.96 -10.90
CA THR A 23 -11.63 -4.97 -11.57
C THR A 23 -11.69 -5.17 -13.07
N ASP A 24 -10.76 -5.88 -13.70
CA ASP A 24 -10.57 -5.90 -15.15
C ASP A 24 -10.51 -4.46 -15.72
N MET A 25 -9.64 -3.62 -15.13
CA MET A 25 -9.49 -2.20 -15.45
C MET A 25 -8.01 -1.79 -15.39
N PRO A 26 -7.59 -0.77 -16.17
CA PRO A 26 -6.25 -0.21 -16.08
C PRO A 26 -6.03 0.50 -14.72
N VAL A 27 -4.78 0.58 -14.29
CA VAL A 27 -4.35 1.15 -12.98
C VAL A 27 -3.02 1.92 -13.08
N SER A 28 -2.74 2.51 -14.23
CA SER A 28 -1.48 3.20 -14.53
C SER A 28 -1.45 4.66 -14.07
N SER A 29 -2.60 5.25 -13.75
CA SER A 29 -2.74 6.61 -13.23
C SER A 29 -3.60 6.66 -11.97
N LEU A 30 -3.51 7.75 -11.19
CA LEU A 30 -4.36 7.95 -10.01
C LEU A 30 -5.85 7.90 -10.38
N THR A 31 -6.23 8.54 -11.48
CA THR A 31 -7.60 8.53 -12.00
C THR A 31 -8.09 7.11 -12.30
N GLU A 32 -7.23 6.29 -12.92
CA GLU A 32 -7.53 4.89 -13.21
C GLU A 32 -7.64 4.05 -11.94
N ILE A 33 -6.72 4.25 -10.99
CA ILE A 33 -6.74 3.57 -9.68
C ILE A 33 -8.01 3.90 -8.91
N GLU A 34 -8.42 5.17 -8.88
CA GLU A 34 -9.68 5.58 -8.26
C GLU A 34 -10.89 4.94 -8.95
N ALA A 35 -10.91 4.91 -10.28
CA ALA A 35 -12.00 4.29 -11.04
C ALA A 35 -12.10 2.78 -10.76
N ALA A 36 -10.97 2.08 -10.75
CA ALA A 36 -10.90 0.66 -10.41
C ALA A 36 -11.33 0.41 -8.95
N ALA A 37 -10.85 1.21 -8.00
CA ALA A 37 -11.27 1.13 -6.61
C ALA A 37 -12.79 1.33 -6.45
N ARG A 38 -13.38 2.30 -7.17
CA ARG A 38 -14.84 2.53 -7.20
C ARG A 38 -15.62 1.33 -7.71
N LYS A 39 -15.08 0.54 -8.65
CA LYS A 39 -15.70 -0.72 -9.09
C LYS A 39 -15.75 -1.79 -8.00
N LEU A 40 -14.77 -1.82 -7.09
CA LEU A 40 -14.83 -2.70 -5.92
C LEU A 40 -15.81 -2.17 -4.86
N LEU A 41 -15.85 -0.85 -4.66
CA LEU A 41 -16.80 -0.22 -3.74
C LEU A 41 -18.26 -0.49 -4.16
N SER A 42 -18.57 -0.42 -5.46
CA SER A 42 -19.91 -0.73 -5.96
C SER A 42 -20.31 -2.21 -5.82
N ARG A 43 -19.33 -3.10 -5.58
CA ARG A 43 -19.55 -4.52 -5.28
C ARG A 43 -19.69 -4.81 -3.78
N GLY A 44 -19.77 -3.78 -2.93
CA GLY A 44 -19.99 -3.90 -1.49
C GLY A 44 -18.72 -3.88 -0.64
N VAL A 45 -17.55 -3.65 -1.23
CA VAL A 45 -16.33 -3.37 -0.44
C VAL A 45 -16.50 -2.01 0.23
N ARG A 46 -16.30 -1.93 1.54
CA ARG A 46 -16.47 -0.65 2.27
C ARG A 46 -15.35 0.35 1.98
N GLU A 47 -14.13 -0.16 1.82
CA GLU A 47 -12.93 0.64 1.66
C GLU A 47 -11.82 -0.12 0.93
N VAL A 48 -11.14 0.58 0.03
CA VAL A 48 -10.04 0.07 -0.78
C VAL A 48 -8.80 0.90 -0.50
N LEU A 49 -7.70 0.23 -0.17
CA LEU A 49 -6.40 0.83 0.07
C LEU A 49 -5.44 0.36 -1.02
N VAL A 50 -4.87 1.30 -1.75
CA VAL A 50 -3.95 1.03 -2.85
C VAL A 50 -2.64 1.77 -2.57
N THR A 51 -1.60 1.03 -2.27
CA THR A 51 -0.25 1.58 -2.12
C THR A 51 0.35 1.88 -3.50
N LEU A 52 1.10 2.97 -3.57
CA LEU A 52 1.67 3.57 -4.77
C LEU A 52 3.18 3.67 -4.54
N GLY A 53 3.88 2.54 -4.63
CA GLY A 53 5.27 2.40 -4.18
C GLY A 53 6.22 3.49 -4.65
N GLU A 54 6.24 3.82 -5.95
CA GLU A 54 7.15 4.85 -6.47
C GLU A 54 6.86 6.25 -5.93
N ARG A 55 5.60 6.49 -5.57
CA ARG A 55 5.14 7.77 -5.00
C ARG A 55 5.24 7.76 -3.48
N ALA A 56 5.61 6.63 -2.89
CA ALA A 56 5.53 6.35 -1.46
C ALA A 56 4.15 6.72 -0.87
N GLU A 57 3.06 6.57 -1.63
CA GLU A 57 1.72 7.02 -1.23
C GLU A 57 0.77 5.84 -1.02
N CYS A 58 -0.34 6.06 -0.32
CA CYS A 58 -1.48 5.14 -0.33
C CYS A 58 -2.75 5.92 -0.70
N CYS A 59 -3.43 5.47 -1.74
CA CYS A 59 -4.79 5.91 -2.06
C CYS A 59 -5.79 5.14 -1.21
N VAL A 60 -6.62 5.88 -0.49
CA VAL A 60 -7.72 5.38 0.33
C VAL A 60 -9.02 5.79 -0.35
N ALA A 61 -9.76 4.82 -0.87
CA ALA A 61 -11.02 5.04 -1.56
C ALA A 61 -12.20 4.49 -0.75
N ARG A 62 -13.19 5.36 -0.54
CA ARG A 62 -14.50 5.10 0.08
C ARG A 62 -15.60 5.53 -0.89
N THR A 63 -16.84 5.11 -0.63
CA THR A 63 -18.00 5.49 -1.47
C THR A 63 -18.15 7.01 -1.60
N THR A 64 -17.80 7.75 -0.55
CA THR A 64 -17.97 9.22 -0.48
C THR A 64 -16.78 10.01 -1.04
N ALA A 65 -15.56 9.47 -0.99
CA ALA A 65 -14.34 10.21 -1.36
C ALA A 65 -13.15 9.26 -1.63
N ALA A 66 -12.16 9.78 -2.33
CA ALA A 66 -10.82 9.19 -2.42
C ALA A 66 -9.79 10.20 -1.92
N THR A 67 -8.81 9.74 -1.15
CA THR A 67 -7.74 10.58 -0.58
C THR A 67 -6.40 9.88 -0.72
N THR A 68 -5.32 10.63 -0.87
CA THR A 68 -3.95 10.08 -0.80
C THR A 68 -3.31 10.39 0.54
N CYS A 69 -2.63 9.40 1.09
CA CYS A 69 -1.82 9.52 2.29
C CYS A 69 -0.35 9.43 1.89
N PRO A 70 0.48 10.45 2.13
CA PRO A 70 1.90 10.39 1.82
C PRO A 70 2.64 9.50 2.82
N GLY A 71 3.67 8.82 2.32
CA GLY A 71 4.68 8.12 3.10
C GLY A 71 5.92 8.99 3.30
N ALA A 72 7.07 8.34 3.45
CA ALA A 72 8.36 9.01 3.54
C ALA A 72 9.17 8.75 2.26
N PRO A 73 9.74 9.78 1.61
CA PRO A 73 10.69 9.57 0.53
C PRO A 73 11.96 8.95 1.10
N VAL A 74 12.39 7.84 0.50
CA VAL A 74 13.57 7.07 0.92
C VAL A 74 14.36 6.63 -0.30
N VAL A 75 15.64 6.30 -0.11
CA VAL A 75 16.43 5.61 -1.12
C VAL A 75 16.20 4.11 -0.93
N ALA A 76 15.49 3.49 -1.89
CA ALA A 76 15.19 2.06 -1.83
C ALA A 76 16.45 1.22 -2.17
N VAL A 77 16.71 0.22 -1.33
CA VAL A 77 17.77 -0.78 -1.48
C VAL A 77 17.19 -2.11 -1.96
N ASP A 78 16.08 -2.55 -1.36
CA ASP A 78 15.37 -3.78 -1.72
C ASP A 78 13.89 -3.64 -1.36
N SER A 79 13.00 -3.67 -2.36
CA SER A 79 11.56 -3.49 -2.16
C SER A 79 10.81 -4.78 -1.80
N THR A 80 11.53 -5.90 -1.73
CA THR A 80 10.93 -7.21 -1.49
C THR A 80 10.27 -7.24 -0.10
N GLY A 81 8.96 -7.48 -0.05
CA GLY A 81 8.21 -7.54 1.20
C GLY A 81 7.61 -6.21 1.68
N ALA A 82 7.78 -5.10 0.96
CA ALA A 82 7.23 -3.80 1.37
C ALA A 82 5.69 -3.82 1.55
N GLY A 83 4.98 -4.61 0.73
CA GLY A 83 3.53 -4.82 0.87
C GLY A 83 3.15 -5.64 2.10
N ASP A 84 3.98 -6.60 2.49
CA ASP A 84 3.80 -7.38 3.72
C ASP A 84 4.11 -6.52 4.95
N ALA A 85 5.15 -5.69 4.88
CA ALA A 85 5.47 -4.69 5.90
C ALA A 85 4.29 -3.73 6.11
N PHE A 86 3.74 -3.17 5.02
CA PHE A 86 2.56 -2.32 5.05
C PHE A 86 1.38 -3.04 5.70
N SER A 87 1.06 -4.24 5.22
CA SER A 87 -0.12 -4.99 5.66
C SER A 87 -0.02 -5.42 7.12
N GLY A 88 1.16 -5.86 7.56
CA GLY A 88 1.43 -6.25 8.94
C GLY A 88 1.33 -5.06 9.90
N ALA A 89 1.99 -3.95 9.57
CA ALA A 89 1.92 -2.75 10.40
C ALA A 89 0.52 -2.12 10.39
N PHE A 90 -0.17 -2.14 9.24
CA PHE A 90 -1.57 -1.72 9.15
C PHE A 90 -2.46 -2.56 10.05
N ALA A 91 -2.40 -3.89 9.96
CA ALA A 91 -3.22 -4.79 10.77
C ALA A 91 -2.94 -4.61 12.27
N HIS A 92 -1.68 -4.43 12.66
CA HIS A 92 -1.29 -4.18 14.03
C HIS A 92 -1.89 -2.88 14.60
N ARG A 93 -1.79 -1.77 13.85
CA ARG A 93 -2.34 -0.47 14.26
C ARG A 93 -3.87 -0.50 14.24
N TYR A 94 -4.46 -1.01 13.18
CA TYR A 94 -5.91 -1.12 13.02
C TYR A 94 -6.56 -1.96 14.12
N ALA A 95 -5.90 -3.01 14.61
CA ALA A 95 -6.40 -3.82 15.71
C ALA A 95 -6.49 -3.05 17.05
N THR A 96 -5.83 -1.89 17.18
CA THR A 96 -5.82 -1.10 18.41
C THR A 96 -7.04 -0.20 18.54
N ASP A 97 -7.39 0.55 17.49
CA ASP A 97 -8.45 1.57 17.53
C ASP A 97 -9.52 1.41 16.43
N GLY A 98 -9.29 0.54 15.45
CA GLY A 98 -10.20 0.34 14.31
C GLY A 98 -10.26 1.51 13.33
N ASP A 99 -9.35 2.49 13.43
CA ASP A 99 -9.28 3.62 12.51
C ASP A 99 -8.32 3.33 11.36
N VAL A 100 -8.81 3.51 10.14
CA VAL A 100 -8.02 3.27 8.93
C VAL A 100 -7.02 4.39 8.70
N ALA A 101 -7.39 5.64 9.04
CA ALA A 101 -6.51 6.79 8.83
C ALA A 101 -5.28 6.70 9.74
N SER A 102 -5.45 6.35 11.02
CA SER A 102 -4.34 6.11 11.96
C SER A 102 -3.50 4.88 11.58
N ALA A 103 -4.12 3.87 10.97
CA ALA A 103 -3.47 2.60 10.65
C ALA A 103 -2.62 2.62 9.37
N ILE A 104 -2.70 3.65 8.51
CA ILE A 104 -1.89 3.73 7.29
C ILE A 104 -0.40 3.60 7.60
N ALA A 105 0.22 2.57 7.03
CA ALA A 105 1.58 2.15 7.36
C ALA A 105 2.63 2.50 6.28
N ASN A 106 2.39 3.55 5.48
CA ASN A 106 3.28 3.94 4.38
C ASN A 106 4.72 4.20 4.83
N ARG A 107 4.89 4.79 6.02
CA ARG A 107 6.21 5.05 6.60
C ARG A 107 6.95 3.77 6.98
N TYR A 108 6.23 2.77 7.49
CA TYR A 108 6.82 1.49 7.84
C TYR A 108 7.23 0.69 6.59
N ALA A 109 6.38 0.74 5.55
CA ALA A 109 6.73 0.19 4.25
C ALA A 109 7.96 0.90 3.65
N ALA A 110 8.03 2.23 3.73
CA ALA A 110 9.20 2.99 3.29
C ALA A 110 10.47 2.63 4.09
N ASP A 111 10.39 2.42 5.40
CA ASP A 111 11.55 1.97 6.20
C ASP A 111 12.03 0.58 5.75
N SER A 112 11.11 -0.36 5.51
CA SER A 112 11.47 -1.73 5.10
C SER A 112 12.32 -1.77 3.82
N VAL A 113 12.06 -0.87 2.87
CA VAL A 113 12.80 -0.89 1.59
C VAL A 113 14.23 -0.37 1.68
N THR A 114 14.64 0.18 2.82
CA THR A 114 15.99 0.74 3.04
C THR A 114 17.04 -0.33 3.40
N ARG A 115 16.61 -1.58 3.62
CA ARG A 115 17.45 -2.71 4.01
C ARG A 115 17.19 -3.92 3.11
N HIS A 116 18.15 -4.82 3.00
CA HIS A 116 17.99 -6.06 2.24
C HIS A 116 17.11 -7.10 2.95
N GLY A 117 16.35 -7.83 2.15
CA GLY A 117 15.58 -8.99 2.58
C GLY A 117 14.14 -8.64 2.99
N THR A 118 13.29 -9.65 2.99
CA THR A 118 11.84 -9.54 3.26
C THR A 118 11.60 -9.29 4.74
N GLN A 119 11.23 -10.31 5.53
CA GLN A 119 10.94 -10.11 6.96
C GLN A 119 12.15 -9.62 7.76
N SER A 120 13.37 -9.90 7.30
CA SER A 120 14.60 -9.45 7.94
C SER A 120 14.84 -7.94 7.85
N SER A 121 14.16 -7.23 6.94
CA SER A 121 14.26 -5.76 6.84
C SER A 121 13.29 -5.02 7.76
N PHE A 122 12.33 -5.73 8.37
CA PHE A 122 11.25 -5.13 9.15
C PHE A 122 11.78 -4.68 10.50
N ALA A 123 11.71 -3.38 10.78
CA ALA A 123 12.12 -2.83 12.08
C ALA A 123 11.25 -3.37 13.22
N ALA A 124 11.85 -3.67 14.36
CA ALA A 124 11.09 -3.96 15.56
C ALA A 124 10.33 -2.70 16.02
N ALA A 125 9.24 -2.88 16.78
CA ALA A 125 8.42 -1.77 17.26
C ALA A 125 9.22 -0.72 18.06
N ALA A 126 10.25 -1.14 18.79
CA ALA A 126 11.12 -0.26 19.56
C ALA A 126 12.13 0.53 18.70
N GLU A 127 12.41 0.05 17.49
CA GLU A 127 13.41 0.64 16.57
C GLU A 127 12.75 1.57 15.54
N PHE A 128 11.46 1.37 15.28
CA PHE A 128 10.72 2.17 14.33
C PHE A 128 10.26 3.50 14.93
N VAL A 129 10.86 4.59 14.47
CA VAL A 129 10.43 5.97 14.79
C VAL A 129 9.62 6.50 13.61
N GLY A 130 8.31 6.22 13.62
CA GLY A 130 7.39 6.51 12.52
C GLY A 130 6.54 7.75 12.69
#